data_AF-A0A1E4EQU1-F1
#
_entry.id   AF-A0A1E4EQU1-F1
#
_cell.length_a   1.000
_cell.length_b   1.000
_cell.length_c   1.000
_cell.angle_alpha   90.00
_cell.angle_beta   90.00
_cell.angle_gamma   90.00
#
_symmetry.space_group_name_H-M   'P 1'
#
loop_
_entity.id
_entity.type
_entity.pdbx_description
1 polymer ?
#
loop_
_entity_poly.entity_id
_entity_poly.type
_entity_poly.pdbx_seq_one_letter_code
_entity_poly.pdbx_strand_id
1 'polypeptide(L)'
;MSRLAFVSSVAPGLLTSEANPDGALAELFQGMRDGLRKERMAFLRDFLKDFHGQGLSSGGSQPVLDWTQDMAMMASPRATMECVTAFGMTDFNAEVAQIRLPTLVVHGTADKIVPIGGHRAAHGADGAACDGRRL
;
A
#
# COMPACT_ATOMS: atom_id res chain seq x y z
N MET A 1 8.02 14.66 -18.70
CA MET A 1 7.24 14.52 -17.45
C MET A 1 7.41 15.81 -16.65
N SER A 2 6.33 16.47 -16.20
CA SER A 2 6.41 17.77 -15.51
C SER A 2 5.85 17.76 -14.09
N ARG A 3 5.14 16.71 -13.68
CA ARG A 3 4.54 16.51 -12.34
C ARG A 3 4.51 15.02 -12.00
N LEU A 4 4.39 14.72 -10.70
CA LEU A 4 4.28 13.36 -10.16
C LEU A 4 3.12 13.30 -9.14
N ALA A 5 2.52 12.13 -8.97
CA ALA A 5 1.59 11.87 -7.88
C ALA A 5 1.83 10.48 -7.26
N PHE A 6 1.82 10.41 -5.93
CA PHE A 6 1.74 9.18 -5.15
C PHE A 6 0.31 9.03 -4.63
N VAL A 7 -0.31 7.87 -4.88
CA VAL A 7 -1.68 7.56 -4.43
C VAL A 7 -1.65 6.24 -3.70
N SER A 8 -1.89 6.25 -2.39
CA SER A 8 -1.74 5.07 -1.51
C SER A 8 -0.45 4.30 -1.79
N SER A 9 0.66 5.01 -1.99
CA SER A 9 1.93 4.42 -2.43
C SER A 9 2.55 3.58 -1.34
N VAL A 10 3.40 2.60 -1.68
CA VAL A 10 4.25 1.89 -0.70
C VAL A 10 5.61 2.58 -0.48
N ALA A 11 5.95 3.59 -1.29
CA ALA A 11 7.19 4.35 -1.17
C ALA A 11 7.09 5.35 0.00
N PRO A 12 8.15 5.54 0.81
CA PRO A 12 9.54 5.15 0.56
C PRO A 12 9.87 3.71 1.00
N GLY A 13 8.92 2.96 1.52
CA GLY A 13 9.10 1.60 2.01
C GLY A 13 8.11 1.30 3.13
N LEU A 14 7.86 0.01 3.37
CA LEU A 14 6.92 -0.43 4.41
C LEU A 14 7.61 -1.07 5.61
N LEU A 15 8.83 -1.59 5.45
CA LEU A 15 9.54 -2.26 6.54
C LEU A 15 9.85 -1.31 7.69
N THR A 16 9.86 -1.88 8.89
CA THR A 16 10.50 -1.25 10.04
C THR A 16 11.99 -1.02 9.74
N SER A 17 12.46 0.22 9.94
CA SER A 17 13.86 0.60 9.81
C SER A 17 14.16 1.81 10.70
N GLU A 18 15.42 2.26 10.76
CA GLU A 18 15.76 3.52 11.45
C GLU A 18 15.00 4.73 10.88
N ALA A 19 14.73 4.73 9.58
CA ALA A 19 13.97 5.78 8.89
C ALA A 19 12.44 5.60 9.01
N ASN A 20 11.97 4.41 9.38
CA ASN A 20 10.55 4.06 9.52
C ASN A 20 10.33 3.17 10.76
N PRO A 21 10.44 3.71 11.99
CA PRO A 21 10.34 2.92 13.22
C PRO A 21 8.93 2.34 13.44
N ASP A 22 7.90 2.94 12.83
CA ASP A 22 6.51 2.49 12.87
C ASP A 22 6.15 1.55 11.70
N GLY A 23 7.16 1.10 10.93
CA GLY A 23 6.97 0.23 9.77
C GLY A 23 6.49 -1.17 10.13
N ALA A 24 6.06 -1.92 9.12
CA ALA A 24 5.66 -3.30 9.22
C ALA A 24 6.86 -4.24 9.44
N LEU A 25 6.65 -5.26 10.27
CA LEU A 25 7.61 -6.34 10.46
C LEU A 25 7.67 -7.24 9.23
N ALA A 26 8.85 -7.78 8.91
CA ALA A 26 9.05 -8.66 7.76
C ALA A 26 8.16 -9.92 7.80
N GLU A 27 7.85 -10.40 9.01
CA GLU A 27 6.98 -11.53 9.30
C GLU A 27 5.55 -11.31 8.79
N LEU A 28 5.08 -10.05 8.73
CA LEU A 28 3.78 -9.72 8.16
C LEU A 28 3.71 -10.15 6.68
N PHE A 29 4.69 -9.75 5.89
CA PHE A 29 4.77 -10.06 4.47
C PHE A 29 5.00 -11.55 4.23
N GLN A 30 5.78 -12.20 5.09
CA GLN A 30 5.92 -13.65 5.05
C GLN A 30 4.57 -14.35 5.31
N GLY A 31 3.82 -13.89 6.32
CA GLY A 31 2.47 -14.39 6.61
C GLY A 31 1.50 -14.21 5.44
N MET A 32 1.58 -13.08 4.71
CA MET A 32 0.80 -12.87 3.48
C MET A 32 1.13 -13.90 2.40
N ARG A 33 2.43 -14.18 2.17
CA ARG A 33 2.88 -15.20 1.19
C ARG A 33 2.40 -16.59 1.59
N ASP A 34 2.43 -16.91 2.88
CA ASP A 34 1.97 -18.20 3.38
C ASP A 34 0.45 -18.34 3.28
N GLY A 35 -0.31 -17.28 3.54
CA GLY A 35 -1.75 -17.23 3.29
C GLY A 35 -2.11 -17.43 1.83
N LEU A 36 -1.41 -16.74 0.92
CA LEU A 36 -1.54 -16.92 -0.53
C LEU A 36 -1.20 -18.33 -0.99
N ARG A 37 -0.18 -18.96 -0.41
CA ARG A 37 0.22 -20.34 -0.72
C ARG A 37 -0.79 -21.36 -0.19
N LYS A 38 -1.36 -21.13 1.00
CA LYS A 38 -2.28 -22.03 1.67
C LYS A 38 -3.65 -22.04 0.99
N GLU A 39 -4.30 -20.88 0.91
CA GLU A 39 -5.66 -20.73 0.36
C GLU A 39 -5.83 -19.35 -0.27
N ARG A 40 -5.29 -19.19 -1.49
CA ARG A 40 -5.22 -17.90 -2.21
C ARG A 40 -6.56 -17.18 -2.29
N MET A 41 -7.63 -17.89 -2.61
CA MET A 41 -8.95 -17.27 -2.79
C MET A 41 -9.51 -16.71 -1.48
N ALA A 42 -9.34 -17.44 -0.37
CA ALA A 42 -9.77 -17.00 0.94
C ALA A 42 -8.92 -15.81 1.42
N PHE A 43 -7.59 -15.89 1.26
CA PHE A 43 -6.69 -14.80 1.61
C PHE A 43 -7.04 -13.51 0.87
N LEU A 44 -7.21 -13.57 -0.46
CA LEU A 44 -7.56 -12.39 -1.27
C LEU A 44 -8.94 -11.82 -0.89
N ARG A 45 -9.92 -12.68 -0.59
CA ARG A 45 -11.26 -12.24 -0.18
C ARG A 45 -11.20 -11.41 1.10
N ASP A 46 -10.40 -11.82 2.07
CA ASP A 46 -10.25 -11.10 3.33
C ASP A 46 -9.40 -9.84 3.16
N PHE A 47 -8.29 -9.92 2.43
CA PHE A 47 -7.45 -8.77 2.09
C PHE A 47 -8.25 -7.65 1.40
N LEU A 48 -9.12 -8.00 0.46
CA LEU A 48 -9.92 -7.03 -0.30
C LEU A 48 -10.95 -6.29 0.57
N LYS A 49 -11.38 -6.85 1.70
CA LYS A 49 -12.26 -6.13 2.64
C LYS A 49 -11.53 -4.93 3.24
N ASP A 50 -10.30 -5.13 3.67
CA ASP A 50 -9.48 -4.03 4.20
C ASP A 50 -9.03 -3.07 3.09
N PHE A 51 -8.68 -3.59 1.90
CA PHE A 51 -8.31 -2.77 0.73
C PHE A 51 -9.43 -1.82 0.30
N HIS A 52 -10.69 -2.26 0.34
CA HIS A 52 -11.86 -1.45 0.01
C HIS A 52 -12.48 -0.73 1.22
N GLY A 53 -11.81 -0.73 2.37
CA GLY A 53 -12.27 0.00 3.55
C GLY A 53 -13.62 -0.47 4.10
N GLN A 54 -13.90 -1.78 4.05
CA GLN A 54 -15.14 -2.32 4.61
C GLN A 54 -15.30 -1.93 6.08
N GLY A 55 -16.47 -1.41 6.42
CA GLY A 55 -16.78 -0.83 7.73
C GLY A 55 -16.62 0.69 7.81
N LEU A 56 -16.05 1.33 6.79
CA LEU A 56 -16.10 2.78 6.61
C LEU A 56 -17.41 3.16 5.87
N SER A 57 -17.85 4.41 6.05
CA SER A 57 -19.00 4.95 5.28
C SER A 57 -18.75 4.99 3.77
N SER A 58 -17.48 5.03 3.37
CA SER A 58 -17.00 4.98 1.97
C SER A 58 -16.59 3.56 1.53
N GLY A 59 -16.89 2.52 2.31
CA GLY A 59 -16.52 1.14 2.01
C GLY A 59 -17.15 0.64 0.70
N GLY A 60 -16.41 -0.23 0.00
CA GLY A 60 -16.86 -0.84 -1.26
C GLY A 60 -18.15 -1.66 -1.12
N SER A 61 -19.00 -1.61 -2.13
CA SER A 61 -20.17 -2.51 -2.18
C SER A 61 -19.73 -3.95 -2.43
N GLN A 62 -20.54 -4.93 -2.02
CA GLN A 62 -20.23 -6.36 -2.27
C GLN A 62 -19.94 -6.66 -3.76
N PRO A 63 -20.69 -6.12 -4.74
CA PRO A 63 -20.35 -6.30 -6.15
C PRO A 63 -18.96 -5.80 -6.56
N VAL A 64 -18.47 -4.71 -5.95
CA VAL A 64 -17.11 -4.20 -6.20
C VAL A 64 -16.07 -5.17 -5.65
N LEU A 65 -16.31 -5.73 -4.46
CA LEU A 65 -15.42 -6.74 -3.86
C LEU A 65 -15.38 -8.01 -4.72
N ASP A 66 -16.53 -8.51 -5.18
CA ASP A 66 -16.62 -9.71 -6.01
C ASP A 66 -15.90 -9.50 -7.36
N TRP A 67 -16.14 -8.36 -8.02
CA TRP A 67 -15.44 -8.01 -9.26
C TRP A 67 -13.92 -7.90 -9.08
N THR A 68 -13.48 -7.30 -7.98
CA THR A 68 -12.04 -7.16 -7.69
C THR A 68 -11.41 -8.51 -7.34
N GLN A 69 -12.14 -9.40 -6.66
CA GLN A 69 -11.71 -10.77 -6.42
C GLN A 69 -11.51 -11.54 -7.72
N ASP A 70 -12.46 -11.46 -8.66
CA ASP A 70 -12.35 -12.11 -9.96
C ASP A 70 -11.14 -11.58 -10.74
N MET A 71 -10.90 -10.27 -10.69
CA MET A 71 -9.72 -9.65 -11.29
C MET A 71 -8.42 -10.17 -10.67
N ALA A 72 -8.34 -10.21 -9.33
CA ALA A 72 -7.16 -10.69 -8.63
C ALA A 72 -6.87 -12.17 -8.92
N MET A 73 -7.92 -12.98 -9.11
CA MET A 73 -7.77 -14.41 -9.43
C MET A 73 -7.17 -14.65 -10.82
N MET A 74 -7.34 -13.72 -11.77
CA MET A 74 -6.69 -13.81 -13.10
C MET A 74 -5.16 -13.65 -13.04
N ALA A 75 -4.61 -13.04 -11.99
CA ALA A 75 -3.16 -12.86 -11.87
C ALA A 75 -2.44 -14.20 -11.62
N SER A 76 -1.17 -14.29 -12.02
CA SER A 76 -0.32 -15.44 -11.73
C SER A 76 -0.14 -15.64 -10.22
N PRO A 77 -0.44 -16.82 -9.65
CA PRO A 77 -0.25 -17.09 -8.23
C PRO A 77 1.19 -16.84 -7.75
N ARG A 78 2.17 -17.23 -8.56
CA ARG A 78 3.59 -16.97 -8.28
C ARG A 78 3.87 -15.48 -8.26
N ALA A 79 3.45 -14.76 -9.30
CA ALA A 79 3.69 -13.31 -9.37
C ALA A 79 3.03 -12.56 -8.22
N THR A 80 1.82 -12.95 -7.79
CA THR A 80 1.17 -12.35 -6.61
C THR A 80 2.05 -12.49 -5.35
N MET A 81 2.66 -13.65 -5.11
CA MET A 81 3.55 -13.84 -3.95
C MET A 81 4.86 -13.07 -4.07
N GLU A 82 5.45 -12.99 -5.27
CA GLU A 82 6.67 -12.21 -5.50
C GLU A 82 6.40 -10.70 -5.38
N CYS A 83 5.21 -10.23 -5.78
CA CYS A 83 4.80 -8.85 -5.55
C CYS A 83 4.76 -8.51 -4.06
N VAL A 84 4.31 -9.42 -3.20
CA VAL A 84 4.34 -9.24 -1.74
C VAL A 84 5.76 -8.99 -1.24
N THR A 85 6.73 -9.77 -1.73
CA THR A 85 8.14 -9.53 -1.42
C THR A 85 8.59 -8.17 -1.97
N ALA A 86 8.27 -7.85 -3.22
CA ALA A 86 8.70 -6.61 -3.85
C ALA A 86 8.16 -5.36 -3.13
N PHE A 87 6.86 -5.24 -2.92
CA PHE A 87 6.32 -4.05 -2.24
C PHE A 87 6.61 -4.03 -0.75
N GLY A 88 6.71 -5.21 -0.12
CA GLY A 88 6.89 -5.32 1.31
C GLY A 88 8.32 -5.08 1.76
N MET A 89 9.32 -5.44 0.93
CA MET A 89 10.73 -5.47 1.34
C MET A 89 11.63 -4.47 0.60
N THR A 90 11.13 -3.76 -0.40
CA THR A 90 11.95 -2.76 -1.11
C THR A 90 12.01 -1.46 -0.32
N ASP A 91 13.23 -0.97 -0.14
CA ASP A 91 13.52 0.37 0.36
C ASP A 91 13.71 1.32 -0.83
N PHE A 92 12.89 2.37 -0.89
CA PHE A 92 12.90 3.41 -1.91
C PHE A 92 13.36 4.77 -1.35
N ASN A 93 13.91 4.85 -0.14
CA ASN A 93 14.31 6.11 0.48
C ASN A 93 15.30 6.89 -0.41
N ALA A 94 16.27 6.20 -1.00
CA ALA A 94 17.28 6.82 -1.86
C ALA A 94 16.69 7.35 -3.17
N GLU A 95 15.74 6.64 -3.77
CA GLU A 95 15.07 7.02 -5.01
C GLU A 95 14.09 8.17 -4.79
N VAL A 96 13.31 8.13 -3.71
CA VAL A 96 12.36 9.20 -3.37
C VAL A 96 13.08 10.52 -3.08
N ALA A 97 14.26 10.47 -2.44
CA ALA A 97 15.09 11.65 -2.18
C ALA A 97 15.60 12.35 -3.46
N GLN A 98 15.63 11.63 -4.59
CA GLN A 98 16.06 12.17 -5.89
C GLN A 98 14.93 12.87 -6.66
N ILE A 99 13.68 12.75 -6.21
CA ILE A 99 12.53 13.35 -6.89
C ILE A 99 12.59 14.89 -6.76
N ARG A 100 12.69 15.58 -7.90
CA ARG A 100 12.69 17.05 -7.99
C ARG A 100 11.43 17.63 -8.65
N LEU A 101 10.52 16.76 -9.13
CA LEU A 101 9.27 17.19 -9.75
C LEU A 101 8.27 17.67 -8.68
N PRO A 102 7.42 18.66 -8.98
CA PRO A 102 6.24 18.94 -8.17
C PRO A 102 5.43 17.66 -7.97
N THR A 103 5.25 17.25 -6.71
CA THR A 103 4.71 15.95 -6.33
C THR A 103 3.46 16.11 -5.45
N LEU A 104 2.35 15.50 -5.87
CA LEU A 104 1.14 15.36 -5.07
C LEU A 104 1.18 14.04 -4.30
N VAL A 105 0.77 14.05 -3.03
CA VAL A 105 0.56 12.82 -2.25
C VAL A 105 -0.89 12.76 -1.81
N VAL A 106 -1.57 11.67 -2.19
CA VAL A 106 -2.94 11.38 -1.79
C VAL A 106 -2.94 10.08 -1.01
N HIS A 107 -3.44 10.12 0.22
CA HIS A 107 -3.43 8.95 1.10
C HIS A 107 -4.67 8.87 1.97
N GLY A 108 -5.23 7.66 2.08
CA GLY A 108 -6.35 7.40 3.00
C GLY A 108 -5.88 7.43 4.45
N THR A 109 -6.54 8.23 5.29
CA THR A 109 -6.21 8.28 6.73
C THR A 109 -6.58 7.01 7.50
N ALA A 110 -7.46 6.19 6.92
CA ALA A 110 -7.87 4.88 7.44
C ALA A 110 -7.38 3.72 6.56
N ASP A 111 -6.35 3.95 5.73
CA ASP A 111 -5.74 2.90 4.91
C ASP A 111 -5.04 1.86 5.81
N LYS A 112 -5.56 0.64 5.81
CA LYS A 112 -5.03 -0.48 6.59
C LYS A 112 -3.98 -1.30 5.84
N ILE A 113 -3.92 -1.15 4.52
CA ILE A 113 -2.96 -1.89 3.68
C ILE A 113 -1.62 -1.16 3.70
N VAL A 114 -1.66 0.16 3.56
CA VAL A 114 -0.50 1.04 3.65
C VAL A 114 -0.76 2.16 4.64
N PRO A 115 -0.38 1.99 5.91
CA PRO A 115 -0.62 3.01 6.94
C PRO A 115 0.09 4.33 6.61
N ILE A 116 -0.64 5.45 6.76
CA ILE A 116 -0.15 6.80 6.41
C ILE A 116 1.14 7.21 7.14
N GLY A 117 1.44 6.61 8.30
CA GLY A 117 2.63 6.90 9.10
C GLY A 117 3.93 6.71 8.33
N GLY A 118 4.01 5.70 7.45
CA GLY A 118 5.21 5.42 6.66
C GLY A 118 5.58 6.50 5.64
N HIS A 119 4.63 7.36 5.25
CA HIS A 119 4.88 8.42 4.26
C HIS A 119 5.45 9.71 4.85
N ARG A 120 5.36 9.89 6.17
CA ARG A 120 5.83 11.12 6.84
C ARG A 120 7.35 11.29 6.77
N ALA A 121 8.10 10.20 6.62
CA ALA A 121 9.56 10.22 6.57
C ALA A 121 10.14 10.67 5.22
N ALA A 122 9.38 10.59 4.11
CA ALA A 122 9.92 10.73 2.76
C ALA A 122 9.89 12.14 2.17
N HIS A 123 9.07 13.02 2.74
CA HIS A 123 8.80 14.34 2.17
C HIS A 123 9.19 15.40 3.19
N GLY A 124 10.50 15.54 3.36
CA GLY A 124 11.09 16.73 3.97
C GLY A 124 10.50 18.00 3.36
N ALA A 125 10.21 18.95 4.24
CA ALA A 125 9.79 20.32 4.00
C ALA A 125 10.16 20.85 2.60
N ASP A 126 9.16 21.00 1.74
CA ASP A 126 8.94 22.18 0.86
C ASP A 126 7.80 21.88 -0.13
N GLY A 127 6.55 22.10 0.31
CA GLY A 127 5.41 22.31 -0.59
C GLY A 127 4.41 21.16 -0.78
N ALA A 128 4.72 19.92 -0.38
CA ALA A 128 3.74 18.84 -0.36
C ALA A 128 2.94 18.88 0.97
N ALA A 129 2.06 19.86 1.11
CA ALA A 129 1.02 19.76 2.13
C ALA A 129 0.19 18.51 1.80
N CYS A 130 0.20 17.51 2.69
CA CYS A 130 -0.93 16.58 2.79
C CYS A 130 -2.15 17.46 3.08
N ASP A 131 -2.85 17.85 2.03
CA ASP A 131 -4.12 18.52 2.12
C ASP A 131 -5.08 17.51 2.75
N GLY A 132 -5.20 17.58 4.07
CA GLY A 132 -6.07 16.75 4.90
C GLY A 132 -7.56 17.01 4.65
N ARG A 133 -7.93 17.51 3.47
CA ARG A 133 -9.30 17.43 2.98
C ARG A 133 -9.67 15.95 2.90
N ARG A 134 -10.43 15.52 3.92
CA ARG A 134 -11.24 14.30 3.85
C ARG A 134 -12.00 14.35 2.53
N LEU A 135 -11.67 13.45 1.61
CA LEU A 135 -12.61 13.04 0.57
C LEU A 135 -13.74 12.24 1.23
#